data_AF-A7H2Y9-F1
#
_entry.id   AF-A7H2Y9-F1
#
_cell.length_a   1.000
_cell.length_b   1.000
_cell.length_c   1.000
_cell.angle_alpha   90.00
_cell.angle_beta   90.00
_cell.angle_gamma   90.00
#
_symmetry.space_group_name_H-M   'P 1'
#
loop_
_entity.id
_entity.type
_entity.pdbx_description
1 polymer ?
#
loop_
_entity_poly.entity_id
_entity_poly.type
_entity_poly.pdbx_seq_one_letter_code
_entity_poly.pdbx_strand_id
1 'polypeptide(L)'
;MFYLKKIDHIKEIIIASNCDLKKEATNLGVKFYLRSKEESDDDVSLFVKNIATQVKNKHIIYTYCNTPLFDEKCLLNSIEKYLSLDFNTYDSLITCTKLQSFIFDENGAFNFKNIHTNSKNIATLYQLLNACFIMSKELNLRYAYHFGKIPFKELIHKKDSFEIKDKESFIFFKNMLDKKERK
;
A
#
# COMPACT_ATOMS: atom_id res chain seq x y z
N MET A 1 -0.74 13.10 5.02
CA MET A 1 -2.22 13.11 5.17
C MET A 1 -2.91 14.31 4.52
N PHE A 2 -2.32 15.51 4.52
CA PHE A 2 -2.95 16.69 3.88
C PHE A 2 -3.16 16.57 2.35
N TYR A 3 -2.39 15.70 1.69
CA TYR A 3 -2.50 15.55 0.24
C TYR A 3 -3.72 14.73 -0.22
N LEU A 4 -4.23 13.80 0.61
CA LEU A 4 -5.39 12.97 0.22
C LEU A 4 -6.62 13.82 -0.08
N LYS A 5 -6.79 14.92 0.65
CA LYS A 5 -7.89 15.88 0.48
C LYS A 5 -7.79 16.70 -0.81
N LYS A 6 -6.62 16.73 -1.45
CA LYS A 6 -6.39 17.48 -2.69
C LYS A 6 -6.71 16.67 -3.94
N ILE A 7 -6.92 15.36 -3.79
CA ILE A 7 -7.17 14.45 -4.90
C ILE A 7 -8.68 14.37 -5.15
N ASP A 8 -9.13 14.91 -6.28
CA ASP A 8 -10.56 15.03 -6.62
C ASP A 8 -11.30 13.68 -6.64
N HIS A 9 -10.61 12.59 -6.96
CA HIS A 9 -11.18 11.23 -6.95
C HIS A 9 -11.51 10.72 -5.54
N ILE A 10 -10.92 11.28 -4.49
CA ILE A 10 -11.11 10.84 -3.10
C ILE A 10 -12.30 11.60 -2.49
N LYS A 11 -13.42 10.89 -2.28
CA LYS A 11 -14.66 11.47 -1.72
C LYS A 11 -14.82 11.25 -0.22
N GLU A 12 -14.08 10.31 0.35
CA GLU A 12 -14.17 9.93 1.76
C GLU A 12 -12.79 9.49 2.24
N ILE A 13 -12.41 9.92 3.44
CA ILE A 13 -11.19 9.50 4.12
C ILE A 13 -11.58 8.93 5.47
N ILE A 14 -11.06 7.74 5.78
CA ILE A 14 -11.24 7.05 7.05
C ILE A 14 -9.85 6.77 7.63
N ILE A 15 -9.59 7.23 8.85
CA ILE A 15 -8.41 6.81 9.62
C ILE A 15 -8.80 5.56 10.39
N ALA A 16 -8.18 4.43 10.06
CA ALA A 16 -8.34 3.18 10.80
C ALA A 16 -7.11 2.91 11.67
N SER A 17 -7.30 2.79 12.98
CA SER A 17 -6.20 2.67 13.95
C SER A 17 -6.65 1.89 15.19
N ASN A 18 -5.72 1.18 15.82
CA ASN A 18 -5.94 0.54 17.13
C ASN A 18 -5.68 1.50 18.31
N CYS A 19 -5.02 2.62 18.07
CA CYS A 19 -4.98 3.75 18.99
C CYS A 19 -6.18 4.67 18.75
N ASP A 20 -6.75 5.21 19.82
CA ASP A 20 -7.80 6.23 19.72
C ASP A 20 -7.22 7.54 19.18
N LEU A 21 -7.50 7.81 17.90
CA LEU A 21 -7.12 9.01 17.17
C LEU A 21 -8.36 9.84 16.79
N LYS A 22 -9.46 9.69 17.53
CA LYS A 22 -10.74 10.34 17.20
C LYS A 22 -10.61 11.86 17.20
N LYS A 23 -9.81 12.43 18.10
CA LYS A 23 -9.57 13.87 18.18
C LYS A 23 -8.83 14.37 16.93
N GLU A 24 -7.77 13.68 16.52
CA GLU A 24 -6.96 13.99 15.34
C GLU A 24 -7.80 13.87 14.06
N ALA A 25 -8.60 12.80 13.95
CA ALA A 25 -9.52 12.61 12.84
C ALA A 25 -10.55 13.74 12.75
N THR A 26 -11.12 14.15 13.89
CA THR A 26 -12.09 15.26 13.97
C THR A 26 -11.46 16.59 13.58
N ASN A 27 -10.26 16.89 14.08
CA ASN A 27 -9.51 18.10 13.71
C ASN A 27 -9.21 18.13 12.20
N LEU A 28 -9.02 16.97 11.60
CA LEU A 28 -8.82 16.81 10.16
C LEU A 28 -10.13 16.69 9.40
N GLY A 29 -11.31 16.72 10.02
CA GLY A 29 -12.59 16.58 9.35
C GLY A 29 -12.73 15.29 8.53
N VAL A 30 -12.14 14.19 9.01
CA VAL A 30 -12.20 12.87 8.40
C VAL A 30 -12.85 11.86 9.36
N LYS A 31 -13.30 10.72 8.84
CA LYS A 31 -13.90 9.68 9.68
C LYS A 31 -12.83 8.93 10.45
N PHE A 32 -13.21 8.42 11.62
CA PHE A 32 -12.37 7.55 12.42
C PHE A 32 -13.01 6.16 12.56
N TYR A 33 -12.19 5.13 12.43
CA TYR A 33 -12.54 3.74 12.67
C TYR A 33 -11.56 3.16 13.70
N LEU A 34 -12.03 2.91 14.91
CA LEU A 34 -11.23 2.24 15.93
C LEU A 34 -11.20 0.74 15.60
N ARG A 35 -10.00 0.20 15.35
CA ARG A 35 -9.80 -1.22 15.11
C ARG A 35 -9.88 -1.98 16.43
N SER A 36 -10.60 -3.10 16.44
CA SER A 36 -10.57 -4.02 17.57
C SER A 36 -9.17 -4.66 17.72
N LYS A 37 -8.94 -5.33 18.84
CA LYS A 37 -7.67 -6.05 19.05
C LYS A 37 -7.50 -7.16 18.01
N GLU A 38 -8.56 -7.94 17.76
CA GLU A 38 -8.59 -9.03 16.78
C GLU A 38 -8.28 -8.52 15.37
N GLU A 39 -8.87 -7.38 14.99
CA GLU A 39 -8.58 -6.71 13.70
C GLU A 39 -7.15 -6.19 13.59
N SER A 40 -6.46 -5.99 14.71
CA SER A 40 -5.14 -5.36 14.78
C SER A 40 -4.01 -6.39 14.81
N ASP A 41 -4.19 -7.44 15.60
CA ASP A 41 -3.14 -8.39 15.94
C ASP A 41 -3.25 -9.69 15.13
N ASP A 42 -4.46 -10.10 14.73
CA ASP A 42 -4.70 -11.51 14.35
C ASP A 42 -5.35 -11.70 12.97
N ASP A 43 -6.28 -10.82 12.53
CA ASP A 43 -7.06 -11.06 11.30
C ASP A 43 -7.27 -9.80 10.45
N VAL A 44 -6.42 -9.66 9.43
CA VAL A 44 -6.56 -8.67 8.36
C VAL A 44 -7.90 -8.80 7.63
N SER A 45 -8.43 -10.02 7.51
CA SER A 45 -9.66 -10.27 6.76
C SER A 45 -10.88 -9.73 7.49
N LEU A 46 -10.92 -9.90 8.82
CA LEU A 46 -11.93 -9.30 9.68
C LEU A 46 -11.93 -7.78 9.54
N PHE A 47 -10.74 -7.15 9.64
CA PHE A 47 -10.59 -5.71 9.47
C PHE A 47 -11.13 -5.24 8.11
N VAL A 48 -10.66 -5.85 7.02
CA VAL A 48 -11.07 -5.44 5.66
C VAL A 48 -12.58 -5.60 5.47
N LYS A 49 -13.15 -6.71 5.93
CA LYS A 49 -14.59 -6.97 5.83
C LYS A 49 -15.37 -5.90 6.59
N ASN A 50 -15.01 -5.66 7.85
CA ASN A 50 -15.74 -4.72 8.71
C ASN A 50 -15.65 -3.29 8.18
N ILE A 51 -14.45 -2.79 7.84
CA ILE A 51 -14.31 -1.43 7.32
C ILE A 51 -15.01 -1.26 5.96
N ALA A 52 -14.98 -2.28 5.09
CA ALA A 52 -15.67 -2.22 3.80
C ALA A 52 -17.20 -2.07 3.95
N THR A 53 -17.81 -2.60 5.03
CA THR A 53 -19.24 -2.37 5.29
C THR A 53 -19.55 -0.91 5.61
N GLN A 54 -18.61 -0.16 6.19
CA GLN A 54 -18.77 1.24 6.59
C GLN A 54 -18.56 2.24 5.45
N VAL A 55 -17.83 1.83 4.40
CA VAL A 55 -17.53 2.67 3.23
C VAL A 55 -18.76 2.79 2.33
N LYS A 56 -19.13 4.02 1.92
CA LYS A 56 -20.27 4.24 1.01
C LYS A 56 -19.89 4.19 -0.47
N ASN A 57 -18.62 4.37 -0.78
CA ASN A 57 -18.10 4.45 -2.14
C ASN A 57 -17.91 3.07 -2.79
N LYS A 58 -17.90 3.05 -4.13
CA LYS A 58 -17.77 1.82 -4.94
C LYS A 58 -16.37 1.20 -4.88
N HIS A 59 -15.35 2.02 -4.71
CA HIS A 59 -13.95 1.61 -4.69
C HIS A 59 -13.31 2.07 -3.39
N ILE A 60 -12.40 1.25 -2.87
CA ILE A 60 -11.67 1.50 -1.64
C ILE A 60 -10.18 1.56 -1.97
N ILE A 61 -9.52 2.58 -1.44
CA ILE A 61 -8.06 2.74 -1.49
C ILE A 61 -7.54 2.51 -0.09
N TYR A 62 -6.62 1.56 0.07
CA TYR A 62 -5.88 1.36 1.30
C TYR A 62 -4.47 1.90 1.11
N THR A 63 -4.10 2.86 1.96
CA THR A 63 -2.76 3.45 1.99
C THR A 63 -2.26 3.51 3.42
N TYR A 64 -0.98 3.22 3.64
CA TYR A 64 -0.39 3.09 4.97
C TYR A 64 0.62 4.21 5.20
N CYS A 65 0.65 4.72 6.43
CA CYS A 65 1.55 5.82 6.81
C CYS A 65 3.02 5.41 6.85
N ASN A 66 3.32 4.11 6.81
CA ASN A 66 4.68 3.58 6.85
C ASN A 66 5.42 3.65 5.50
N THR A 67 4.78 4.08 4.42
CA THR A 67 5.45 4.35 3.13
C THR A 67 5.50 5.86 2.84
N PRO A 68 6.25 6.65 3.64
CA PRO A 68 6.10 8.11 3.66
C PRO A 68 6.62 8.83 2.41
N LEU A 69 7.35 8.13 1.53
CA LEU A 69 7.83 8.67 0.25
C LEU A 69 6.86 8.45 -0.90
N PHE A 70 5.79 7.69 -0.69
CA PHE A 70 4.68 7.58 -1.63
C PHE A 70 3.79 8.82 -1.48
N ASP A 71 3.96 9.76 -2.41
CA ASP A 71 3.38 11.11 -2.33
C ASP A 71 2.04 11.24 -3.09
N GLU A 72 1.52 12.47 -3.11
CA GLU A 72 0.29 12.85 -3.82
C GLU A 72 0.31 12.43 -5.30
N LYS A 73 1.45 12.65 -5.96
CA LYS A 73 1.61 12.33 -7.38
C LYS A 73 1.61 10.83 -7.60
N CYS A 74 2.27 10.07 -6.74
CA CYS A 74 2.25 8.61 -6.79
C CYS A 74 0.82 8.09 -6.64
N LEU A 75 0.07 8.58 -5.65
CA LEU A 75 -1.30 8.15 -5.45
C LEU A 75 -2.23 8.52 -6.61
N LEU A 76 -2.13 9.74 -7.13
CA LEU A 76 -2.91 10.16 -8.30
C LEU A 76 -2.63 9.25 -9.50
N ASN A 77 -1.37 8.96 -9.78
CA ASN A 77 -0.99 8.03 -10.84
C ASN A 77 -1.58 6.63 -10.63
N SER A 78 -1.56 6.11 -9.40
CA SER A 78 -2.18 4.82 -9.07
C SER A 78 -3.69 4.82 -9.31
N ILE A 79 -4.37 5.90 -8.96
CA ILE A 79 -5.81 6.05 -9.20
C ILE A 79 -6.10 6.08 -10.70
N GLU A 80 -5.41 6.92 -11.46
CA GLU A 80 -5.58 6.98 -12.92
C GLU A 80 -5.27 5.63 -13.58
N LYS A 81 -4.22 4.94 -13.10
CA LYS A 81 -3.88 3.61 -13.58
C LYS A 81 -5.02 2.63 -13.32
N TYR A 82 -5.55 2.60 -12.10
CA TYR A 82 -6.68 1.75 -11.71
C TYR A 82 -7.92 2.02 -12.59
N LEU A 83 -8.26 3.29 -12.80
CA LEU A 83 -9.40 3.70 -13.63
C LEU A 83 -9.24 3.30 -15.11
N SER A 84 -7.99 3.17 -15.58
CA SER A 84 -7.67 2.73 -16.94
C SER A 84 -7.55 1.20 -17.11
N LEU A 85 -7.72 0.40 -16.05
CA LEU A 85 -7.55 -1.05 -16.13
C LEU A 85 -8.67 -1.72 -16.93
N ASP A 86 -8.30 -2.78 -17.66
CA ASP A 86 -9.25 -3.75 -18.17
C ASP A 86 -9.66 -4.72 -17.05
N PHE A 87 -10.87 -4.55 -16.54
CA PHE A 87 -11.42 -5.38 -15.46
C PHE A 87 -11.80 -6.81 -15.89
N ASN A 88 -11.70 -7.13 -17.19
CA ASN A 88 -11.75 -8.53 -17.64
C ASN A 88 -10.43 -9.28 -17.38
N THR A 89 -9.33 -8.54 -17.24
CA THR A 89 -7.98 -9.09 -17.02
C THR A 89 -7.53 -8.97 -15.57
N TYR A 90 -7.79 -7.84 -14.93
CA TYR A 90 -7.36 -7.55 -13.56
C TYR A 90 -8.55 -7.24 -12.66
N ASP A 91 -8.47 -7.61 -11.38
CA ASP A 91 -9.58 -7.37 -10.43
C ASP A 91 -9.27 -6.28 -9.39
N SER A 92 -8.02 -5.83 -9.34
CA SER A 92 -7.52 -4.85 -8.38
C SER A 92 -6.18 -4.27 -8.83
N LEU A 93 -5.71 -3.22 -8.15
CA LEU A 93 -4.36 -2.68 -8.30
C LEU A 93 -3.61 -2.80 -6.97
N ILE A 94 -2.35 -3.25 -7.06
CA ILE A 94 -1.39 -3.19 -5.97
C ILE A 94 -0.15 -2.43 -6.41
N THR A 95 0.52 -1.81 -5.46
CA THR A 95 1.82 -1.19 -5.68
C THR A 95 2.95 -2.16 -5.32
N CYS A 96 3.96 -2.21 -6.18
CA CYS A 96 5.09 -3.12 -6.05
C CYS A 96 6.39 -2.41 -6.42
N THR A 97 7.51 -2.95 -5.97
CA THR A 97 8.83 -2.66 -6.55
C THR A 97 9.39 -3.92 -7.23
N LYS A 98 10.21 -3.73 -8.26
CA LYS A 98 10.92 -4.84 -8.92
C LYS A 98 12.03 -5.35 -8.00
N LEU A 99 12.01 -6.64 -7.71
CA LEU A 99 13.09 -7.35 -7.03
C LEU A 99 13.91 -8.12 -8.08
N GLN A 100 14.84 -7.40 -8.72
CA GLN A 100 15.74 -7.96 -9.74
C GLN A 100 17.07 -8.38 -9.10
N SER A 101 17.00 -9.35 -8.20
CA SER A 101 18.13 -9.84 -7.39
C SER A 101 18.18 -11.37 -7.40
N PHE A 102 19.37 -11.92 -7.15
CA PHE A 102 19.54 -13.34 -6.86
C PHE A 102 19.00 -13.63 -5.47
N ILE A 103 17.91 -14.40 -5.38
CA ILE A 103 17.25 -14.74 -4.13
C ILE A 103 17.54 -16.20 -3.79
N PHE A 104 17.99 -16.41 -2.56
CA PHE A 104 18.06 -17.73 -1.93
C PHE A 104 16.90 -17.89 -0.96
N ASP A 105 16.35 -19.09 -0.86
CA ASP A 105 15.50 -19.53 0.25
C ASP A 105 16.23 -20.61 1.07
N GLU A 106 15.53 -21.21 2.03
CA GLU A 106 16.05 -22.30 2.87
C GLU A 106 16.48 -23.56 2.10
N ASN A 107 16.01 -23.74 0.86
CA ASN A 107 16.30 -24.88 -0.01
C ASN A 107 17.38 -24.56 -1.06
N GLY A 108 17.88 -23.32 -1.12
CA GLY A 108 18.93 -22.90 -2.04
C GLY A 108 18.48 -21.78 -2.98
N ALA A 109 18.94 -21.82 -4.24
CA ALA A 109 18.65 -20.75 -5.19
C ALA A 109 17.16 -20.75 -5.58
N PHE A 110 16.45 -19.67 -5.26
CA PHE A 110 14.99 -19.57 -5.44
C PHE A 110 14.59 -19.15 -6.86
N ASN A 111 15.22 -18.11 -7.42
CA ASN A 111 14.82 -17.54 -8.72
C ASN A 111 15.90 -17.60 -9.81
N PHE A 112 16.97 -18.38 -9.61
CA PHE A 112 18.07 -18.50 -10.57
C PHE A 112 18.74 -19.88 -10.49
N LYS A 113 19.44 -20.25 -11.57
CA LYS A 113 20.20 -21.53 -11.64
C LYS A 113 21.70 -21.35 -11.45
N ASN A 114 22.26 -20.22 -11.89
CA ASN A 114 23.70 -19.95 -11.84
C ASN A 114 23.96 -18.45 -11.58
N ILE A 115 24.85 -18.16 -10.63
CA ILE A 115 25.26 -16.79 -10.23
C ILE A 115 26.02 -16.02 -11.31
N HIS A 116 26.58 -16.71 -12.32
CA HIS A 116 27.27 -16.08 -13.45
C HIS A 116 26.30 -15.51 -14.51
N THR A 117 25.00 -15.76 -14.36
CA THR A 117 23.96 -15.18 -15.21
C THR A 117 23.86 -13.69 -14.94
N ASN A 118 23.60 -12.85 -15.95
CA ASN A 118 23.31 -11.44 -15.68
C ASN A 118 22.01 -11.31 -14.87
N SER A 119 21.98 -10.48 -13.82
CA SER A 119 20.78 -10.28 -13.01
C SER A 119 19.60 -9.73 -13.81
N LYS A 120 19.79 -9.14 -15.00
CA LYS A 120 18.69 -8.74 -15.90
C LYS A 120 17.97 -9.92 -16.56
N ASN A 121 18.61 -11.10 -16.60
CA ASN A 121 18.12 -12.29 -17.31
C ASN A 121 17.50 -13.34 -16.36
N ILE A 122 17.49 -13.10 -15.05
CA ILE A 122 16.79 -13.95 -14.08
C ILE A 122 15.31 -13.55 -13.99
N ALA A 123 14.46 -14.48 -13.54
CA ALA A 123 13.04 -14.24 -13.38
C ALA A 123 12.80 -13.03 -12.44
N THR A 124 12.03 -12.04 -12.94
CA THR A 124 11.69 -10.85 -12.17
C THR A 124 10.70 -11.22 -11.07
N LEU A 125 11.07 -10.92 -9.83
CA LEU A 125 10.17 -10.97 -8.69
C LEU A 125 9.61 -9.57 -8.41
N TYR A 126 8.45 -9.51 -7.76
CA TYR A 126 7.80 -8.28 -7.38
C TYR A 126 7.62 -8.27 -5.87
N GLN A 127 8.19 -7.27 -5.22
CA GLN A 127 7.98 -7.06 -3.78
C GLN A 127 6.78 -6.14 -3.60
N LEU A 128 5.77 -6.64 -2.90
CA LEU A 128 4.58 -5.87 -2.53
C LEU A 128 4.99 -4.69 -1.63
N LEU A 129 4.38 -3.53 -1.85
CA LEU A 129 4.54 -2.34 -1.02
C LEU A 129 3.24 -2.05 -0.28
N ASN A 130 3.34 -1.67 1.00
CA ASN A 130 2.19 -1.13 1.73
C ASN A 130 1.92 0.34 1.37
N ALA A 131 2.04 0.71 0.09
CA ALA A 131 1.88 2.10 -0.34
C ALA A 131 0.43 2.38 -0.75
N CYS A 132 -0.10 1.55 -1.65
CA CYS A 132 -1.44 1.69 -2.20
C CYS A 132 -2.00 0.35 -2.69
N PHE A 133 -3.23 0.06 -2.30
CA PHE A 133 -4.07 -1.02 -2.80
C PHE A 133 -5.41 -0.43 -3.22
N ILE A 134 -5.91 -0.79 -4.41
CA ILE A 134 -7.19 -0.28 -4.93
C ILE A 134 -8.04 -1.44 -5.42
N MET A 135 -9.26 -1.55 -4.89
CA MET A 135 -10.22 -2.59 -5.29
C MET A 135 -11.67 -2.09 -5.13
N SER A 136 -12.62 -2.76 -5.80
CA SER A 136 -14.04 -2.49 -5.56
C SER A 136 -14.47 -2.98 -4.18
N LYS A 137 -15.36 -2.22 -3.54
CA LYS A 137 -15.98 -2.60 -2.26
C LYS A 137 -16.62 -3.98 -2.34
N GLU A 138 -17.25 -4.32 -3.46
CA GLU A 138 -17.85 -5.64 -3.70
C GLU A 138 -16.82 -6.76 -3.54
N LEU A 139 -15.65 -6.63 -4.18
CA LEU A 139 -14.59 -7.63 -4.07
C LEU A 139 -13.92 -7.61 -2.70
N ASN A 140 -13.78 -6.44 -2.04
CA ASN A 140 -13.30 -6.37 -0.66
C ASN A 140 -14.22 -7.16 0.29
N LEU A 141 -15.55 -7.04 0.14
CA LEU A 141 -16.52 -7.78 0.93
C LEU A 141 -16.52 -9.28 0.60
N ARG A 142 -16.37 -9.64 -0.68
CA ARG A 142 -16.34 -11.02 -1.14
C ARG A 142 -15.09 -11.76 -0.69
N TYR A 143 -13.92 -11.15 -0.84
CA TYR A 143 -12.64 -11.78 -0.54
C TYR A 143 -12.14 -11.51 0.87
N ALA A 144 -12.73 -10.53 1.57
CA ALA A 144 -12.24 -10.06 2.86
C ALA A 144 -10.74 -9.73 2.79
N TYR A 145 -10.29 -9.05 1.73
CA TYR A 145 -8.88 -8.76 1.52
C TYR A 145 -8.65 -7.44 0.78
N HIS A 146 -7.45 -6.88 0.89
CA HIS A 146 -7.10 -5.55 0.33
C HIS A 146 -7.06 -5.54 -1.21
N PHE A 147 -6.80 -6.69 -1.81
CA PHE A 147 -6.70 -6.87 -3.25
C PHE A 147 -7.27 -8.25 -3.65
N GLY A 148 -7.50 -8.41 -4.95
CA GLY A 148 -8.14 -9.58 -5.52
C GLY A 148 -7.16 -10.69 -5.89
N LYS A 149 -7.62 -11.66 -6.69
CA LYS A 149 -6.84 -12.82 -7.13
C LYS A 149 -5.85 -12.47 -8.23
N ILE A 150 -6.17 -11.49 -9.08
CA ILE A 150 -5.33 -11.11 -10.23
C ILE A 150 -5.09 -9.59 -10.19
N PRO A 151 -4.29 -9.11 -9.23
CA PRO A 151 -3.99 -7.69 -9.14
C PRO A 151 -3.02 -7.24 -10.25
N PHE A 152 -3.33 -6.11 -10.85
CA PHE A 152 -2.36 -5.35 -11.63
C PHE A 152 -1.25 -4.85 -10.70
N LYS A 153 0.01 -5.08 -11.10
CA LYS A 153 1.20 -4.74 -10.31
C LYS A 153 1.78 -3.42 -10.82
N GLU A 154 1.36 -2.32 -10.23
CA GLU A 154 1.94 -1.02 -10.53
C GLU A 154 3.35 -0.92 -9.94
N LEU A 155 4.32 -0.52 -10.76
CA LEU A 155 5.70 -0.40 -10.34
C LEU A 155 5.99 0.99 -9.83
N ILE A 156 6.29 1.07 -8.53
CA ILE A 156 6.70 2.30 -7.88
C ILE A 156 8.22 2.43 -7.98
N HIS A 157 8.65 3.66 -8.29
CA HIS A 157 10.07 3.94 -8.40
C HIS A 157 10.75 3.74 -7.03
N LYS A 158 11.98 3.20 -7.03
CA LYS A 158 12.70 2.84 -5.79
C LYS A 158 12.83 4.00 -4.78
N LYS A 159 12.93 5.23 -5.28
CA LYS A 159 13.01 6.45 -4.45
C LYS A 159 11.72 6.73 -3.66
N ASP A 160 10.58 6.24 -4.14
CA ASP A 160 9.24 6.47 -3.57
C ASP A 160 8.75 5.23 -2.80
N SER A 161 9.48 4.11 -2.85
CA SER A 161 9.09 2.80 -2.30
C SER A 161 9.65 2.51 -0.89
N PHE A 162 10.11 3.52 -0.16
CA PHE A 162 10.72 3.33 1.16
C PHE A 162 9.65 3.03 2.22
N GLU A 163 9.77 1.88 2.90
CA GLU A 163 8.90 1.47 4.01
C GLU A 163 9.63 1.60 5.35
N ILE A 164 9.00 2.26 6.33
CA ILE A 164 9.40 2.23 7.73
C ILE A 164 8.88 0.93 8.34
N LYS A 165 9.78 0.02 8.72
CA LYS A 165 9.43 -1.30 9.29
C LYS A 165 9.86 -1.44 10.74
N ASP A 166 10.81 -0.62 11.17
CA ASP A 166 11.49 -0.72 12.46
C ASP A 166 12.06 0.64 12.89
N LYS A 167 12.73 0.63 14.04
CA LYS A 167 13.36 1.83 14.60
C LYS A 167 14.47 2.38 13.71
N GLU A 168 15.23 1.53 13.02
CA GLU A 168 16.36 1.94 12.19
C GLU A 168 15.90 2.66 10.92
N SER A 169 14.93 2.07 10.21
CA SER A 169 14.28 2.68 9.06
C SER A 169 13.57 3.99 9.41
N PHE A 170 12.97 4.10 10.60
CA PHE A 170 12.42 5.35 11.10
C PHE A 170 13.50 6.43 11.31
N ILE A 171 14.60 6.09 12.01
CA ILE A 171 15.72 7.02 12.24
C ILE A 171 16.33 7.47 10.90
N PHE A 172 16.51 6.55 9.96
CA PHE A 172 16.99 6.86 8.62
C PHE A 172 16.08 7.88 7.92
N PHE A 173 14.76 7.64 7.92
CA PHE A 173 13.79 8.55 7.33
C PHE A 173 13.81 9.94 8.00
N LYS A 174 13.86 9.98 9.33
CA LYS A 174 13.95 11.23 10.09
C LYS A 174 15.20 12.04 9.70
N ASN A 175 16.37 11.40 9.67
CA ASN A 175 17.62 12.07 9.27
C ASN A 175 17.57 12.60 7.83
N MET A 176 16.84 11.93 6.94
CA MET A 176 16.62 12.40 5.58
C MET A 176 15.74 13.66 5.53
N LEU A 177 14.70 13.75 6.37
CA LEU A 177 13.86 14.95 6.50
C LEU A 177 14.67 16.14 7.02
N ASP A 178 15.43 15.96 8.11
CA ASP A 178 16.26 17.01 8.71
C ASP A 178 17.28 17.60 7.72
N LYS A 179 17.77 16.79 6.78
CA LYS A 179 18.69 17.25 5.72
C LYS A 179 18.00 18.04 4.61
N LYS A 180 16.70 17.81 4.37
CA LYS A 180 15.92 18.59 3.39
C LYS A 180 15.59 19.97 3.94
N GLU A 181 15.35 20.10 5.25
CA GLU A 181 15.03 21.39 5.89
C GLU A 181 16.23 22.33 6.03
N ARG A 182 17.45 21.80 5.92
CA ARG A 182 18.72 22.56 5.99
C ARG A 182 19.22 23.05 4.62
N LYS A 183 18.48 22.83 3.54
CA LYS A 183 18.79 23.28 2.18
C LYS A 183 17.77 24.29 1.71
#